data_AF-A0A957JI56-F1
#
_entry.id   AF-A0A957JI56-F1
#
_cell.length_a   1.000
_cell.length_b   1.000
_cell.length_c   1.000
_cell.angle_alpha   90.00
_cell.angle_beta   90.00
_cell.angle_gamma   90.00
#
_symmetry.space_group_name_H-M   'P 1'
#
loop_
_entity.id
_entity.type
_entity.pdbx_description
1 polymer ?
#
loop_
_entity_poly.entity_id
_entity_poly.type
_entity_poly.pdbx_seq_one_letter_code
_entity_poly.pdbx_strand_id
1 'polypeptide(L)'
;FDDRQMYRPGEELHLKGWLRQIGGRQAGDVALPANPIGSVSYRVSDSYGNELATGQAQVSALSGFDLAFTLPDNANLGYANIELTAASADLGRQSYYHGFQIQEFRRPEFEVSATTDSAGPFIVGDNATVSV
;
A
#
# COMPACT_ATOMS: atom_id res chain seq x y z
N PHE A 1 -0.93 -3.05 -4.73
CA PHE A 1 -0.99 -1.59 -4.61
C PHE A 1 -2.21 -1.27 -3.76
N ASP A 2 -2.04 -0.37 -2.79
CA ASP A 2 -3.12 0.10 -1.92
C ASP A 2 -3.36 1.61 -2.15
N ASP A 3 -4.49 2.14 -1.72
CA ASP A 3 -4.94 3.48 -2.11
C ASP A 3 -4.12 4.65 -1.52
N ARG A 4 -3.61 4.52 -0.29
CA ARG A 4 -3.08 5.65 0.52
C ARG A 4 -1.75 5.37 1.23
N GLN A 5 -1.29 4.12 1.28
CA GLN A 5 -0.19 3.58 2.09
C GLN A 5 -0.31 3.79 3.61
N MET A 6 -1.28 4.59 4.06
CA MET A 6 -1.41 5.06 5.43
C MET A 6 -2.89 5.21 5.78
N TYR A 7 -3.30 4.57 6.87
CA TYR A 7 -4.70 4.44 7.29
C TYR A 7 -4.83 4.67 8.79
N ARG A 8 -6.03 5.02 9.24
CA ARG A 8 -6.37 5.06 10.67
C ARG A 8 -7.01 3.73 11.14
N PRO A 9 -6.93 3.40 12.44
CA PRO A 9 -7.80 2.39 13.01
C PRO A 9 -9.27 2.65 12.65
N GLY A 10 -10.02 1.60 12.36
CA GLY A 10 -11.43 1.68 11.92
C GLY A 10 -11.62 2.05 10.44
N GLU A 11 -10.57 2.45 9.70
CA GLU A 11 -10.69 2.71 8.26
C GLU A 11 -10.72 1.41 7.45
N GLU A 12 -11.44 1.46 6.33
CA GLU A 12 -11.38 0.41 5.31
C GLU A 12 -10.16 0.62 4.41
N LEU A 13 -9.35 -0.43 4.30
CA LEU A 13 -8.22 -0.52 3.39
C LEU A 13 -8.67 -1.19 2.10
N HIS A 14 -8.27 -0.62 0.96
CA HIS A 14 -8.47 -1.22 -0.35
C HIS A 14 -7.14 -1.55 -1.01
N LEU A 15 -6.99 -2.78 -1.50
CA LEU A 15 -5.83 -3.22 -2.25
C LEU A 15 -6.25 -3.87 -3.56
N LYS A 16 -5.51 -3.57 -4.62
CA LYS A 16 -5.61 -4.23 -5.92
C LYS A 16 -4.29 -4.90 -6.29
N GLY A 17 -4.38 -6.03 -6.98
CA GLY A 17 -3.22 -6.79 -7.44
C GLY A 17 -3.49 -7.56 -8.73
N TRP A 18 -2.40 -7.91 -9.41
CA TRP A 18 -2.42 -8.72 -10.63
C TRP A 18 -1.33 -9.77 -10.55
N LEU A 19 -1.66 -11.00 -10.93
CA LEU A 19 -0.70 -12.09 -11.04
C LEU A 19 -0.24 -12.19 -12.50
N ARG A 20 1.08 -12.24 -12.69
CA ARG A 20 1.73 -12.31 -14.00
C ARG A 20 2.87 -13.30 -13.97
N GLN A 21 3.03 -14.04 -15.05
CA GLN A 21 4.18 -14.88 -15.29
C GLN A 21 5.21 -14.08 -16.10
N ILE A 22 6.45 -14.01 -15.63
CA ILE A 22 7.53 -13.30 -16.31
C ILE A 22 8.47 -14.34 -16.94
N GLY A 23 8.59 -14.30 -18.27
CA GLY A 23 9.54 -15.14 -18.99
C GLY A 23 10.98 -14.69 -18.75
N GLY A 24 11.84 -15.58 -18.24
CA GLY A 24 13.24 -15.26 -17.91
C GLY A 24 14.27 -15.47 -19.02
N ARG A 25 13.85 -15.71 -20.27
CA ARG A 25 14.75 -16.01 -21.41
C ARG A 25 14.77 -14.85 -22.41
N GLN A 26 15.63 -14.94 -23.43
CA GLN A 26 15.82 -13.89 -24.45
C GLN A 26 14.52 -13.48 -25.18
N ALA A 27 13.54 -14.38 -25.29
CA ALA A 27 12.20 -14.11 -25.83
C ALA A 27 11.09 -14.15 -24.75
N GLY A 28 11.46 -13.90 -23.49
CA GLY A 28 10.52 -13.86 -22.38
C GLY A 28 9.60 -12.64 -22.46
N ASP A 29 8.35 -12.83 -22.08
CA ASP A 29 7.32 -11.79 -22.05
C ASP A 29 6.55 -11.86 -20.72
N VAL A 30 5.71 -10.85 -20.46
CA VAL A 30 4.75 -10.80 -19.36
C VAL A 30 3.45 -11.44 -19.84
N ALA A 31 3.13 -12.60 -19.30
CA ALA A 31 1.94 -13.37 -19.67
C ALA A 31 1.00 -13.58 -18.48
N LEU A 32 -0.23 -13.98 -18.79
CA LEU A 32 -1.11 -14.58 -17.79
C LEU A 32 -0.54 -15.94 -17.37
N PRO A 33 -0.73 -16.35 -16.11
CA PRO A 33 -0.46 -17.73 -15.68
C PRO A 33 -1.15 -18.74 -16.61
N ALA A 34 -0.43 -19.78 -17.02
CA ALA A 34 -0.95 -20.80 -17.93
C ALA A 34 -2.17 -21.53 -17.35
N ASN A 35 -2.19 -21.77 -16.03
CA ASN A 35 -3.34 -22.27 -15.31
C ASN A 35 -4.04 -21.17 -14.51
N PRO A 36 -5.39 -21.11 -14.52
CA PRO A 36 -6.14 -20.14 -13.75
C PRO A 36 -5.85 -20.27 -12.25
N ILE A 37 -5.58 -19.14 -11.60
CA ILE A 37 -5.52 -19.04 -10.15
C ILE A 37 -6.93 -18.64 -9.71
N GLY A 38 -7.57 -19.44 -8.85
CA GLY A 38 -8.95 -19.18 -8.41
C GLY A 38 -9.03 -18.08 -7.35
N SER A 39 -8.08 -18.08 -6.41
CA SER A 39 -8.06 -17.12 -5.31
C SER A 39 -6.65 -16.80 -4.82
N VAL A 40 -6.52 -15.65 -4.16
CA VAL A 40 -5.35 -15.25 -3.37
C VAL A 40 -5.75 -15.24 -1.90
N SER A 41 -5.06 -16.02 -1.07
CA SER A 41 -5.20 -15.94 0.38
C SER A 41 -4.41 -14.74 0.90
N TYR A 42 -4.95 -14.04 1.90
CA TYR A 42 -4.25 -12.93 2.54
C TYR A 42 -4.25 -13.08 4.07
N ARG A 43 -3.17 -12.65 4.70
CA ARG A 43 -3.05 -12.45 6.15
C ARG A 43 -2.49 -11.07 6.42
N VAL A 44 -3.15 -10.31 7.27
CA VAL A 44 -2.78 -8.97 7.67
C VAL A 44 -2.27 -9.01 9.10
N SER A 45 -1.10 -8.43 9.34
CA SER A 45 -0.53 -8.33 10.68
C SER A 45 0.05 -6.94 10.96
N ASP A 46 0.00 -6.53 12.22
CA ASP A 46 0.65 -5.31 12.69
C ASP A 46 2.17 -5.49 12.90
N SER A 47 2.84 -4.42 13.35
CA SER A 47 4.27 -4.38 13.63
C SER A 47 4.74 -5.35 14.72
N TYR A 48 3.82 -5.81 15.57
CA TYR A 48 4.07 -6.77 16.64
C TYR A 48 3.75 -8.22 16.21
N GLY A 49 3.26 -8.41 14.98
CA GLY A 49 2.87 -9.70 14.44
C GLY A 49 1.48 -10.16 14.86
N ASN A 50 0.66 -9.29 15.45
CA ASN A 50 -0.73 -9.64 15.75
C ASN A 50 -1.54 -9.69 14.46
N GLU A 51 -2.35 -10.73 14.29
CA GLU A 51 -3.24 -10.85 13.14
C GLU A 51 -4.39 -9.84 13.25
N LEU A 52 -4.55 -9.00 12.23
CA LEU A 52 -5.61 -8.01 12.12
C LEU A 52 -6.77 -8.52 11.26
N ALA A 53 -6.47 -9.28 10.21
CA ALA A 53 -7.46 -9.86 9.30
C ALA A 53 -6.86 -11.03 8.51
N THR A 54 -7.71 -11.95 8.08
CA THR A 54 -7.36 -13.06 7.19
C THR A 54 -8.53 -13.36 6.26
N GLY A 55 -8.24 -13.86 5.06
CA GLY A 55 -9.29 -14.19 4.09
C GLY A 55 -8.78 -14.62 2.73
N GLN A 56 -9.68 -14.62 1.76
CA GLN A 56 -9.38 -14.93 0.36
C GLN A 56 -10.05 -13.91 -0.57
N ALA A 57 -9.30 -13.45 -1.57
CA ALA A 57 -9.80 -12.63 -2.67
C ALA A 57 -9.95 -13.51 -3.93
N GLN A 58 -11.10 -13.43 -4.60
CA GLN A 58 -11.32 -14.13 -5.86
C GLN A 58 -10.51 -13.48 -6.97
N VAL A 59 -9.95 -14.30 -7.84
CA VAL A 59 -9.13 -13.86 -8.96
C VAL A 59 -9.94 -13.93 -10.25
N SER A 60 -9.96 -12.82 -10.97
CA SER A 60 -10.64 -12.70 -12.26
C SER A 60 -9.93 -13.48 -13.38
N ALA A 61 -10.62 -13.65 -14.51
CA ALA A 61 -10.06 -14.31 -15.70
C ALA A 61 -8.76 -13.65 -16.24
N LEU A 62 -8.53 -12.36 -15.95
CA LEU A 62 -7.31 -11.63 -16.32
C LEU A 62 -6.25 -11.64 -15.19
N SER A 63 -6.40 -12.56 -14.24
CA SER A 63 -5.54 -12.74 -13.07
C SER A 63 -5.41 -11.49 -12.20
N GLY A 64 -6.41 -10.62 -12.21
CA GLY A 64 -6.52 -9.48 -11.29
C GLY A 64 -7.42 -9.81 -10.11
N PHE A 65 -7.15 -9.20 -8.95
CA PHE A 65 -7.98 -9.27 -7.76
C PHE A 65 -8.03 -7.93 -7.05
N ASP A 66 -9.07 -7.75 -6.26
CA ASP A 66 -9.20 -6.69 -5.28
C ASP A 66 -9.58 -7.29 -3.92
N LEU A 67 -9.15 -6.62 -2.86
CA LEU A 67 -9.50 -6.96 -1.49
C LEU A 67 -9.80 -5.67 -0.74
N ALA A 68 -10.75 -5.78 0.19
CA ALA A 68 -11.07 -4.73 1.14
C ALA A 68 -11.27 -5.35 2.52
N PHE A 69 -10.79 -4.67 3.56
CA PHE A 69 -11.06 -5.03 4.94
C PHE A 69 -10.97 -3.81 5.84
N THR A 70 -11.74 -3.82 6.93
CA THR A 70 -11.71 -2.78 7.96
C THR A 70 -10.62 -3.08 8.98
N LEU A 71 -9.80 -2.09 9.30
CA LEU A 71 -8.81 -2.21 10.37
C LEU A 71 -9.52 -2.21 11.73
N PRO A 72 -9.16 -3.11 12.67
CA PRO A 72 -9.69 -3.07 14.02
C PRO A 72 -9.42 -1.72 14.70
N ASP A 73 -10.37 -1.21 15.48
CA ASP A 73 -10.23 0.06 16.22
C ASP A 73 -9.07 0.02 17.24
N ASN A 74 -8.72 -1.18 17.70
CA ASN A 74 -7.62 -1.44 18.64
C ASN A 74 -6.32 -1.89 17.95
N ALA A 75 -6.20 -1.73 16.62
CA ALA A 75 -4.97 -2.07 15.90
C ALA A 75 -3.80 -1.21 16.39
N ASN A 76 -2.63 -1.84 16.58
CA ASN A 76 -1.43 -1.10 16.98
C ASN A 76 -0.99 -0.14 15.86
N LEU A 77 -0.57 1.07 16.26
CA LEU A 77 -0.01 2.05 15.33
C LEU A 77 1.39 1.63 14.88
N GLY A 78 1.78 2.08 13.68
CA GLY A 78 3.07 1.81 13.06
C GLY A 78 2.94 1.08 11.74
N TYR A 79 3.99 0.36 11.35
CA TYR A 79 3.99 -0.43 10.12
C TYR A 79 3.15 -1.70 10.29
N ALA A 80 2.41 -2.06 9.25
CA ALA A 80 1.68 -3.30 9.14
C ALA A 80 2.00 -3.94 7.78
N ASN A 81 1.74 -5.24 7.66
CA ASN A 81 2.00 -5.99 6.44
C ASN A 81 0.79 -6.82 6.04
N ILE A 82 0.63 -6.99 4.73
CA ILE A 82 -0.30 -7.94 4.11
C ILE A 82 0.56 -8.99 3.42
N GLU A 83 0.48 -10.22 3.89
CA GLU A 83 1.05 -11.38 3.21
C GLU A 83 0.00 -11.97 2.27
N LEU A 84 0.30 -11.95 0.98
CA LEU A 84 -0.54 -12.49 -0.09
C LEU A 84 0.06 -13.81 -0.56
N THR A 85 -0.74 -14.87 -0.62
CA THR A 85 -0.33 -16.19 -1.11
C THR A 85 -1.24 -16.64 -2.25
N ALA A 86 -0.65 -17.04 -3.37
CA ALA A 86 -1.33 -17.71 -4.47
C ALA A 86 -0.64 -19.03 -4.78
N ALA A 87 -1.41 -20.02 -5.23
CA ALA A 87 -0.88 -21.29 -5.68
C ALA A 87 -1.52 -21.72 -6.99
N SER A 88 -0.72 -22.30 -7.88
CA SER A 88 -1.19 -23.03 -9.07
C SER A 88 -0.27 -24.23 -9.30
N ALA A 89 -0.72 -25.17 -10.14
CA ALA A 89 0.06 -26.35 -10.49
C ALA A 89 1.43 -26.00 -11.09
N ASP A 90 1.52 -24.93 -11.88
CA ASP A 90 2.73 -24.59 -12.65
C ASP A 90 3.68 -23.67 -11.89
N LEU A 91 3.13 -22.78 -11.05
CA LEU A 91 3.91 -21.78 -10.32
C LEU A 91 4.26 -22.23 -8.90
N GLY A 92 3.66 -23.32 -8.42
CA GLY A 92 3.73 -23.69 -7.00
C GLY A 92 3.13 -22.59 -6.12
N ARG A 93 3.54 -22.58 -4.83
CA ARG A 93 3.13 -21.54 -3.88
C ARG A 93 3.99 -20.30 -4.06
N GLN A 94 3.35 -19.17 -4.33
CA GLN A 94 3.96 -17.85 -4.44
C GLN A 94 3.47 -16.96 -3.30
N SER A 95 4.38 -16.18 -2.72
CA SER A 95 4.09 -15.23 -1.65
C SER A 95 4.57 -13.83 -2.00
N TYR A 96 3.80 -12.82 -1.60
CA TYR A 96 4.14 -11.41 -1.75
C TYR A 96 3.79 -10.64 -0.48
N TYR A 97 4.63 -9.69 -0.10
CA TYR A 97 4.42 -8.83 1.06
C TYR A 97 4.14 -7.41 0.60
N HIS A 98 3.04 -6.85 1.09
CA HIS A 98 2.68 -5.45 0.88
C HIS A 98 2.68 -4.72 2.21
N GLY A 99 3.52 -3.70 2.36
CA GLY A 99 3.61 -2.89 3.57
C GLY A 99 2.69 -1.67 3.52
N PHE A 100 2.10 -1.32 4.66
CA PHE A 100 1.34 -0.09 4.85
C PHE A 100 1.54 0.43 6.28
N GLN A 101 1.01 1.60 6.61
CA GLN A 101 1.07 2.19 7.94
C GLN A 101 -0.31 2.38 8.54
N ILE A 102 -0.41 2.11 9.84
CA ILE A 102 -1.55 2.44 10.68
C ILE A 102 -1.12 3.62 11.56
N GLN A 103 -1.77 4.77 11.42
CA GLN A 103 -1.39 6.00 12.10
C GLN A 103 -2.62 6.71 12.64
N GLU A 104 -2.45 7.51 13.68
CA GLU A 104 -3.47 8.47 14.11
C GLU A 104 -3.08 9.87 13.65
N PHE A 105 -4.00 10.55 12.98
CA PHE A 105 -3.86 11.97 12.67
C PHE A 105 -4.63 12.77 13.68
N ARG A 106 -3.93 13.70 14.34
CA ARG A 106 -4.61 14.79 15.04
C ARG A 106 -4.81 15.92 14.06
N ARG A 107 -6.01 16.51 14.11
CA ARG A 107 -6.24 17.76 13.37
C ARG A 107 -5.22 18.79 13.88
N PRO A 108 -4.45 19.44 12.99
CA PRO A 108 -3.57 20.52 13.41
C PRO A 108 -4.40 21.57 14.14
N GLU A 109 -3.92 22.02 15.30
CA GLU A 109 -4.61 23.08 16.06
C GLU A 109 -4.45 24.44 15.39
N PHE A 110 -3.44 24.58 14.52
CA PHE A 110 -3.19 25.76 13.70
C PHE A 110 -2.47 25.35 12.40
N GLU A 111 -2.67 26.15 11.35
CA GLU A 111 -1.93 26.07 10.09
C GLU A 111 -1.16 27.39 9.95
N VAL A 112 0.11 27.32 9.54
CA VAL A 112 0.99 28.47 9.41
C VAL A 112 1.49 28.55 7.98
N SER A 113 1.19 29.65 7.28
CA SER A 113 1.63 29.88 5.91
C SER A 113 2.58 31.07 5.86
N ALA A 114 3.83 30.85 5.47
CA ALA A 114 4.80 31.94 5.32
C ALA A 114 4.91 32.38 3.86
N THR A 115 4.84 33.69 3.60
CA THR A 115 5.02 34.27 2.26
C THR A 115 6.07 35.37 2.27
N THR A 116 6.82 35.48 1.18
CA THR A 116 7.87 36.50 1.05
C THR A 116 7.24 37.84 0.66
N ASP A 117 7.39 38.84 1.51
CA ASP A 117 6.84 40.19 1.29
C ASP A 117 7.74 41.05 0.41
N SER A 118 9.05 40.76 0.40
CA SER A 118 10.02 41.50 -0.40
C SER A 118 9.97 41.04 -1.86
N ALA A 119 9.92 41.98 -2.81
CA ALA A 119 10.05 41.65 -4.24
C ALA A 119 11.53 41.33 -4.56
N GLY A 120 11.77 40.22 -5.26
CA GLY A 120 13.12 39.84 -5.70
C GLY A 120 13.71 40.76 -6.78
N PRO A 121 14.95 40.51 -7.22
CA PRO A 121 15.77 39.33 -6.92
C PRO A 121 16.48 39.40 -5.56
N PHE A 122 16.62 38.26 -4.89
CA PHE A 122 17.41 38.14 -3.66
C PHE A 122 18.86 37.78 -4.02
N ILE A 123 19.80 38.57 -3.52
CA ILE A 123 21.23 38.40 -3.79
C ILE A 123 21.94 37.89 -2.54
N VAL A 124 22.97 37.07 -2.74
CA VAL A 124 23.79 36.53 -1.64
C VAL A 124 24.41 37.68 -0.85
N GLY A 125 24.08 37.76 0.44
CA GLY A 125 24.53 38.82 1.35
C GLY A 125 23.43 39.81 1.75
N ASP A 126 22.31 39.83 1.04
CA ASP A 126 21.14 40.66 1.35
C ASP A 126 20.14 39.92 2.25
N ASN A 127 19.11 40.65 2.70
CA ASN A 127 18.01 40.12 3.50
C ASN A 127 16.72 39.96 2.66
N ALA A 128 15.87 39.02 3.07
CA ALA A 128 14.51 38.87 2.57
C ALA A 128 13.54 38.90 3.75
N THR A 129 12.42 39.59 3.59
CA THR A 129 11.37 39.68 4.62
C THR A 129 10.27 38.68 4.31
N VAL A 130 9.86 37.92 5.33
CA VAL A 130 8.81 36.90 5.23
C VAL A 130 7.78 37.20 6.30
N SER A 131 6.49 37.18 5.93
CA SER A 131 5.36 37.23 6.87
C SER A 131 4.76 35.84 7.05
N VAL A 132 4.17 35.63 8.22
CA VAL A 132 3.60 34.37 8.71
C VAL A 132 2.18 34.60 9.18
#